data_AF-A0A150SAI3-F1
#
_entry.id   AF-A0A150SAI3-F1
#
_cell.length_a   1.000
_cell.length_b   1.000
_cell.length_c   1.000
_cell.angle_alpha   90.00
_cell.angle_beta   90.00
_cell.angle_gamma   90.00
#
_symmetry.space_group_name_H-M   'P 1'
#
loop_
_entity.id
_entity.type
_entity.pdbx_description
1 polymer ?
#
loop_
_entity_poly.entity_id
_entity_poly.type
_entity_poly.pdbx_seq_one_letter_code
_entity_poly.pdbx_strand_id
1 'polypeptide(L)'
;MSRVAVKTRYDGAFERLRQRGEGAFVPFLMLGDPDLATSARLLRAAVEGGADAIEVGIPFSDPIADGPTVQAAAVRALAAGVRPPDCIELLSRFRAEAPEVPVGILTYANLVKHRDLKGFYASVAAAGVDSVLVADVPVRESEPYVAAARAAGVAPVLIAPLNASESTLELLAERCAAYTYCVTRKGVTGADEQLRLSHGSLFETLRRFGAPPAILGFGISKPEHVRDALAAGAFGVVSG
;
A
#
# COMPACT_ATOMS: atom_id res chain seq x y z
N MET A 1 3.06 -7.23 -24.94
CA MET A 1 4.40 -7.22 -24.29
C MET A 1 4.30 -8.10 -23.04
N SER A 2 5.23 -9.03 -22.84
CA SER A 2 5.20 -9.95 -21.69
C SER A 2 5.34 -9.18 -20.37
N ARG A 3 4.43 -9.41 -19.43
CA ARG A 3 4.46 -8.87 -18.06
C ARG A 3 5.81 -9.26 -17.43
N VAL A 4 6.66 -8.28 -17.11
CA VAL A 4 7.82 -8.55 -16.24
C VAL A 4 7.25 -8.73 -14.84
N ALA A 5 7.07 -9.98 -14.42
CA ALA A 5 6.52 -10.31 -13.12
C ALA A 5 7.57 -10.00 -12.05
N VAL A 6 7.32 -8.98 -11.23
CA VAL A 6 8.09 -8.75 -10.00
C VAL A 6 7.53 -9.70 -8.95
N LYS A 7 8.30 -10.73 -8.60
CA LYS A 7 7.94 -11.68 -7.55
C LYS A 7 8.34 -11.10 -6.20
N THR A 8 7.41 -11.09 -5.25
CA THR A 8 7.58 -10.48 -3.92
C THR A 8 7.03 -11.39 -2.82
N ARG A 9 7.19 -11.01 -1.55
CA ARG A 9 6.62 -11.76 -0.42
C ARG A 9 5.09 -11.82 -0.45
N TYR A 10 4.43 -10.84 -1.10
CA TYR A 10 2.98 -10.86 -1.29
C TYR A 10 2.51 -12.13 -1.99
N ASP A 11 3.26 -12.66 -2.96
CA ASP A 11 2.85 -13.86 -3.71
C ASP A 11 2.70 -15.06 -2.78
N GLY A 12 3.69 -15.28 -1.89
CA GLY A 12 3.65 -16.37 -0.92
C GLY A 12 2.61 -16.13 0.18
N ALA A 13 2.49 -14.90 0.69
CA ALA A 13 1.51 -14.56 1.72
C ALA A 13 0.07 -14.74 1.22
N PHE A 14 -0.23 -14.21 0.05
CA PHE A 14 -1.57 -14.28 -0.53
C PHE A 14 -1.94 -15.68 -0.98
N GLU A 15 -0.98 -16.47 -1.45
CA GLU A 15 -1.23 -17.88 -1.77
C GLU A 15 -1.60 -18.69 -0.51
N ARG A 16 -0.91 -18.48 0.61
CA ARG A 16 -1.27 -19.11 1.89
C ARG A 16 -2.68 -18.72 2.34
N LEU A 17 -3.05 -17.45 2.21
CA LEU A 17 -4.40 -16.98 2.54
C LEU A 17 -5.46 -17.64 1.67
N ARG A 18 -5.22 -17.76 0.35
CA ARG A 18 -6.14 -18.49 -0.56
C ARG A 18 -6.34 -19.93 -0.15
N GLN A 19 -5.27 -20.63 0.21
CA GLN A 19 -5.33 -22.03 0.64
C GLN A 19 -6.14 -22.21 1.92
N ARG A 20 -6.20 -21.18 2.78
CA ARG A 20 -7.01 -21.16 4.00
C ARG A 20 -8.43 -20.59 3.79
N GLY A 21 -8.74 -20.06 2.61
CA GLY A 21 -10.01 -19.38 2.35
C GLY A 21 -10.15 -18.06 3.11
N GLU A 22 -9.03 -17.40 3.41
CA GLU A 22 -8.97 -16.15 4.18
C GLU A 22 -8.69 -14.95 3.28
N GLY A 23 -9.10 -13.76 3.74
CA GLY A 23 -8.73 -12.49 3.15
C GLY A 23 -7.59 -11.82 3.90
N ALA A 24 -6.86 -10.93 3.24
CA ALA A 24 -5.73 -10.23 3.85
C ALA A 24 -6.19 -9.06 4.74
N PHE A 25 -5.55 -8.92 5.90
CA PHE A 25 -5.63 -7.72 6.74
C PHE A 25 -4.28 -6.98 6.78
N VAL A 26 -4.28 -5.73 6.33
CA VAL A 26 -3.06 -4.91 6.16
C VAL A 26 -3.18 -3.62 6.97
N PRO A 27 -2.59 -3.52 8.18
CA PRO A 27 -2.52 -2.25 8.88
C PRO A 27 -1.60 -1.25 8.17
N PHE A 28 -2.00 0.01 8.19
CA PHE A 28 -1.18 1.15 7.80
C PHE A 28 -0.62 1.85 9.05
N LEU A 29 0.67 2.17 9.03
CA LEU A 29 1.36 2.91 10.10
C LEU A 29 2.24 4.02 9.53
N MET A 30 2.23 5.20 10.14
CA MET A 30 3.19 6.26 9.80
C MET A 30 4.55 5.96 10.45
N LEU A 31 5.63 5.92 9.65
CA LEU A 31 6.96 5.65 10.19
C LEU A 31 7.44 6.81 11.06
N GLY A 32 7.94 6.47 12.23
CA GLY A 32 8.45 7.43 13.20
C GLY A 32 7.38 8.20 13.96
N ASP A 33 6.10 7.82 13.86
CA ASP A 33 5.04 8.35 14.72
C ASP A 33 4.87 7.50 16.00
N PRO A 34 4.85 8.10 17.21
CA PRO A 34 5.27 9.48 17.53
C PRO A 34 6.80 9.65 17.61
N ASP A 35 7.54 8.54 17.61
CA ASP A 35 9.00 8.49 17.56
C ASP A 35 9.46 7.16 16.94
N LEU A 36 10.74 7.04 16.55
CA LEU A 36 11.28 5.84 15.89
C LEU A 36 11.21 4.57 16.78
N ALA A 37 11.43 4.71 18.09
CA ALA A 37 11.44 3.57 19.00
C ALA A 37 10.02 3.02 19.20
N THR A 38 9.04 3.91 19.34
CA THR A 38 7.62 3.56 19.43
C THR A 38 7.12 3.00 18.11
N SER A 39 7.45 3.62 16.97
CA SER A 39 7.11 3.12 15.63
C SER A 39 7.63 1.70 15.40
N ALA A 40 8.87 1.39 15.81
CA ALA A 40 9.41 0.03 15.75
C ALA A 40 8.62 -0.98 16.61
N ARG A 41 8.15 -0.58 17.80
CA ARG A 41 7.28 -1.44 18.62
C ARG A 41 5.91 -1.66 17.96
N LEU A 42 5.35 -0.64 17.32
CA LEU A 42 4.07 -0.74 16.61
C LEU A 42 4.14 -1.68 15.41
N LEU A 43 5.24 -1.65 14.64
CA LEU A 43 5.46 -2.60 13.54
C LEU A 43 5.48 -4.05 14.04
N ARG A 44 6.17 -4.32 15.15
CA ARG A 44 6.18 -5.66 15.78
C ARG A 44 4.78 -6.06 16.28
N ALA A 45 4.11 -5.16 16.99
CA ALA A 45 2.78 -5.41 17.51
C ALA A 45 1.76 -5.70 16.39
N ALA A 46 1.90 -5.06 15.23
CA ALA A 46 1.07 -5.36 14.06
C ALA A 46 1.26 -6.81 13.57
N VAL A 47 2.50 -7.29 13.48
CA VAL A 47 2.80 -8.69 13.10
C VAL A 47 2.28 -9.67 14.17
N GLU A 48 2.57 -9.40 15.44
CA GLU A 48 2.11 -10.23 16.57
C GLU A 48 0.57 -10.27 16.65
N GLY A 49 -0.09 -9.18 16.26
CA GLY A 49 -1.55 -9.08 16.16
C GLY A 49 -2.15 -9.80 14.95
N GLY A 50 -1.34 -10.42 14.09
CA GLY A 50 -1.80 -11.23 12.96
C GLY A 50 -1.92 -10.48 11.63
N ALA A 51 -1.21 -9.36 11.44
CA ALA A 51 -1.16 -8.69 10.14
C ALA A 51 -0.56 -9.60 9.05
N ASP A 52 -1.22 -9.68 7.89
CA ASP A 52 -0.76 -10.50 6.76
C ASP A 52 0.29 -9.79 5.89
N ALA A 53 0.28 -8.46 5.95
CA ALA A 53 1.26 -7.55 5.37
C ALA A 53 1.21 -6.23 6.15
N ILE A 54 2.19 -5.35 5.94
CA ILE A 54 2.18 -4.01 6.53
C ILE A 54 2.28 -2.97 5.42
N GLU A 55 1.44 -1.94 5.50
CA GLU A 55 1.61 -0.72 4.72
C GLU A 55 2.19 0.37 5.63
N VAL A 56 3.15 1.15 5.13
CA VAL A 56 3.79 2.19 5.92
C VAL A 56 3.87 3.51 5.17
N GLY A 57 3.66 4.61 5.88
CA GLY A 57 3.86 5.96 5.36
C GLY A 57 5.27 6.48 5.64
N ILE A 58 5.89 7.15 4.67
CA ILE A 58 7.02 8.06 4.95
C ILE A 58 6.45 9.44 5.26
N PRO A 59 6.78 10.07 6.40
CA PRO A 59 6.21 11.35 6.78
C PRO A 59 6.55 12.43 5.74
N PHE A 60 5.52 13.16 5.31
CA PHE A 60 5.61 14.20 4.29
C PHE A 60 4.88 15.46 4.76
N SER A 61 5.38 16.63 4.35
CA SER A 61 4.84 17.94 4.76
C SER A 61 3.48 18.26 4.12
N ASP A 62 3.23 17.74 2.91
CA ASP A 62 2.05 18.07 2.10
C ASP A 62 1.26 16.81 1.69
N PRO A 63 0.78 15.98 2.64
CA PRO A 63 0.14 14.69 2.34
C PRO A 63 -1.31 14.86 1.86
N ILE A 64 -1.47 15.31 0.61
CA ILE A 64 -2.77 15.70 0.03
C ILE A 64 -3.81 14.59 -0.10
N ALA A 65 -3.38 13.32 -0.10
CA ALA A 65 -4.28 12.17 -0.25
C ALA A 65 -4.78 11.65 1.11
N ASP A 66 -4.12 12.05 2.20
CA ASP A 66 -4.38 11.57 3.55
C ASP A 66 -5.42 12.42 4.27
N GLY A 67 -6.12 11.81 5.22
CA GLY A 67 -7.12 12.46 6.06
C GLY A 67 -6.52 12.96 7.37
N PRO A 68 -7.30 13.67 8.20
CA PRO A 68 -6.78 14.40 9.36
C PRO A 68 -6.00 13.53 10.35
N THR A 69 -6.38 12.27 10.53
CA THR A 69 -5.67 11.33 11.42
C THR A 69 -4.25 11.03 10.93
N VAL A 70 -4.10 10.67 9.65
CA VAL A 70 -2.80 10.33 9.05
C VAL A 70 -1.95 11.59 8.86
N GLN A 71 -2.58 12.72 8.53
CA GLN A 71 -1.90 14.03 8.53
C GLN A 71 -1.31 14.37 9.90
N ALA A 72 -2.07 14.15 10.98
CA ALA A 72 -1.57 14.39 12.35
C ALA A 72 -0.42 13.44 12.72
N ALA A 73 -0.45 12.19 12.25
CA ALA A 73 0.65 11.24 12.42
C ALA A 73 1.93 11.70 11.70
N ALA A 74 1.82 12.17 10.45
CA ALA A 74 2.94 12.74 9.72
C ALA A 74 3.53 13.96 10.44
N VAL A 75 2.68 14.86 10.95
CA VAL A 75 3.12 16.04 11.71
C VAL A 75 3.90 15.64 12.97
N ARG A 76 3.44 14.63 13.73
CA ARG A 76 4.15 14.16 14.92
C ARG A 76 5.51 13.56 14.57
N ALA A 77 5.58 12.71 13.53
CA ALA A 77 6.84 12.13 13.07
C ALA A 77 7.83 13.22 12.60
N LEU A 78 7.37 14.21 11.84
CA LEU A 78 8.21 15.34 11.41
C LEU A 78 8.67 16.19 12.61
N ALA A 79 7.81 16.43 13.59
CA ALA A 79 8.16 17.15 14.82
C ALA A 79 9.20 16.40 15.67
N ALA A 80 9.22 15.06 15.60
CA ALA A 80 10.26 14.22 16.19
C ALA A 80 11.57 14.21 15.38
N GLY A 81 11.66 14.95 14.27
CA GLY A 81 12.84 15.06 13.43
C GLY A 81 13.06 13.87 12.49
N VAL A 82 12.04 13.05 12.26
CA VAL A 82 12.12 11.86 11.40
C VAL A 82 12.30 12.28 9.94
N ARG A 83 13.27 11.67 9.26
CA ARG A 83 13.55 11.89 7.84
C ARG A 83 13.44 10.57 7.06
N PRO A 84 13.35 10.62 5.72
CA PRO A 84 13.31 9.42 4.90
C PRO A 84 14.45 8.40 5.12
N PRO A 85 15.74 8.78 5.32
CA PRO A 85 16.77 7.79 5.66
C PRO A 85 16.47 7.03 6.95
N ASP A 86 15.94 7.71 7.97
CA ASP A 86 15.65 7.11 9.27
C ASP A 86 14.51 6.08 9.14
N CYS A 87 13.54 6.37 8.25
CA CYS A 87 12.47 5.43 7.87
C CYS A 87 13.02 4.18 7.15
N ILE A 88 13.92 4.37 6.19
CA ILE A 88 14.54 3.26 5.44
C ILE A 88 15.38 2.37 6.36
N GLU A 89 16.12 2.97 7.31
CA GLU A 89 16.86 2.24 8.32
C GLU A 89 15.94 1.44 9.26
N LEU A 90 14.85 2.05 9.73
CA LEU A 90 13.84 1.37 10.53
C LEU A 90 13.26 0.14 9.80
N LEU A 91 12.94 0.28 8.51
CA LEU A 91 12.44 -0.83 7.69
C LEU A 91 13.48 -1.92 7.48
N SER A 92 14.76 -1.57 7.30
CA SER A 92 15.85 -2.55 7.20
C SER A 92 15.98 -3.39 8.47
N ARG A 93 15.91 -2.74 9.65
CA ARG A 93 15.93 -3.44 10.95
C ARG A 93 14.69 -4.32 11.12
N PHE A 94 13.51 -3.79 10.80
CA PHE A 94 12.26 -4.55 10.86
C PHE A 94 12.28 -5.79 9.95
N ARG A 95 12.83 -5.67 8.73
CA ARG A 95 12.98 -6.80 7.80
C ARG A 95 13.85 -7.92 8.39
N ALA A 96 14.91 -7.57 9.12
CA ALA A 96 15.76 -8.58 9.77
C ALA A 96 15.00 -9.38 10.85
N GLU A 97 14.04 -8.73 11.54
CA GLU A 97 13.20 -9.35 12.56
C GLU A 97 12.01 -10.13 11.97
N ALA A 98 11.44 -9.65 10.86
CA ALA A 98 10.27 -10.20 10.20
C ALA A 98 10.55 -10.52 8.71
N PRO A 99 11.33 -11.56 8.40
CA PRO A 99 11.85 -11.80 7.05
C PRO A 99 10.80 -12.16 6.00
N GLU A 100 9.63 -12.66 6.42
CA GLU A 100 8.58 -13.15 5.51
C GLU A 100 7.39 -12.20 5.37
N VAL A 101 7.28 -11.18 6.23
CA VAL A 101 6.14 -10.25 6.23
C VAL A 101 6.26 -9.32 5.01
N PRO A 102 5.25 -9.25 4.11
CA PRO A 102 5.26 -8.28 3.03
C PRO A 102 5.18 -6.84 3.56
N VAL A 103 6.01 -5.95 3.05
CA VAL A 103 6.04 -4.53 3.43
C VAL A 103 5.88 -3.64 2.22
N GLY A 104 4.87 -2.77 2.25
CA GLY A 104 4.61 -1.78 1.21
C GLY A 104 4.76 -0.35 1.73
N ILE A 105 5.35 0.54 0.94
CA ILE A 105 5.41 1.98 1.25
C ILE A 105 4.30 2.72 0.51
N LEU A 106 3.52 3.52 1.23
CA LEU A 106 2.73 4.62 0.68
C LEU A 106 3.55 5.92 0.79
N THR A 107 3.72 6.61 -0.33
CA THR A 107 4.51 7.84 -0.40
C THR A 107 3.97 8.82 -1.45
N TYR A 108 4.65 9.95 -1.62
CA TYR A 108 4.32 11.02 -2.55
C TYR A 108 5.46 11.24 -3.55
N ALA A 109 5.10 11.67 -4.76
CA ALA A 109 6.01 11.83 -5.90
C ALA A 109 7.20 12.73 -5.58
N ASN A 110 6.99 13.78 -4.77
CA ASN A 110 8.04 14.70 -4.40
C ASN A 110 9.16 14.02 -3.59
N LEU A 111 8.81 13.14 -2.64
CA LEU A 111 9.78 12.37 -1.85
C LEU A 111 10.59 11.40 -2.72
N VAL A 112 9.94 10.79 -3.70
CA VAL A 112 10.61 9.89 -4.66
C VAL A 112 11.55 10.69 -5.57
N LYS A 113 11.08 11.80 -6.15
CA LYS A 113 11.85 12.63 -7.09
C LYS A 113 13.04 13.34 -6.44
N HIS A 114 12.93 13.76 -5.19
CA HIS A 114 14.02 14.42 -4.46
C HIS A 114 15.27 13.53 -4.34
N ARG A 115 15.09 12.20 -4.29
CA ARG A 115 16.19 11.22 -4.25
C ARG A 115 16.53 10.63 -5.62
N ASP A 116 15.95 11.20 -6.67
CA ASP A 116 15.76 10.59 -7.98
C ASP A 116 15.05 9.21 -7.91
N LEU A 117 14.38 8.83 -9.00
CA LEU A 117 13.59 7.59 -8.99
C LEU A 117 14.47 6.36 -8.73
N LYS A 118 15.64 6.29 -9.35
CA LYS A 118 16.51 5.11 -9.28
C LYS A 118 17.10 4.94 -7.88
N GLY A 119 17.58 6.03 -7.29
CA GLY A 119 18.15 6.09 -5.95
C GLY A 119 17.10 5.77 -4.90
N PHE A 120 15.89 6.31 -5.02
CA PHE A 120 14.78 5.97 -4.13
C PHE A 120 14.48 4.46 -4.17
N TYR A 121 14.19 3.91 -5.36
CA TYR A 121 13.81 2.50 -5.48
C TYR A 121 14.93 1.54 -5.09
N ALA A 122 16.20 1.87 -5.39
CA ALA A 122 17.34 1.09 -4.91
C ALA A 122 17.45 1.10 -3.38
N SER A 123 17.19 2.24 -2.73
CA SER A 123 17.27 2.37 -1.27
C SER A 123 16.19 1.55 -0.56
N VAL A 124 14.94 1.60 -1.03
CA VAL A 124 13.85 0.83 -0.42
C VAL A 124 13.97 -0.66 -0.72
N ALA A 125 14.46 -1.05 -1.91
CA ALA A 125 14.78 -2.44 -2.22
C ALA A 125 15.87 -3.00 -1.29
N ALA A 126 16.93 -2.23 -1.03
CA ALA A 126 17.99 -2.61 -0.10
C ALA A 126 17.50 -2.76 1.35
N ALA A 127 16.47 -2.01 1.75
CA ALA A 127 15.79 -2.18 3.04
C ALA A 127 14.83 -3.38 3.08
N GLY A 128 14.63 -4.08 1.96
CA GLY A 128 13.77 -5.25 1.85
C GLY A 128 12.28 -4.92 1.73
N VAL A 129 11.94 -3.74 1.23
CA VAL A 129 10.56 -3.34 0.89
C VAL A 129 10.10 -4.09 -0.35
N ASP A 130 8.86 -4.58 -0.33
CA ASP A 130 8.29 -5.40 -1.39
C ASP A 130 7.50 -4.56 -2.40
N SER A 131 6.85 -3.47 -1.97
CA SER A 131 6.04 -2.65 -2.86
C SER A 131 6.07 -1.15 -2.53
N VAL A 132 5.72 -0.33 -3.53
CA VAL A 132 5.55 1.11 -3.37
C VAL A 132 4.28 1.57 -4.08
N LEU A 133 3.48 2.36 -3.40
CA LEU A 133 2.36 3.13 -3.89
C LEU A 133 2.74 4.62 -3.81
N VAL A 134 2.73 5.32 -4.94
CA VAL A 134 2.93 6.78 -5.00
C VAL A 134 1.57 7.46 -5.19
N ALA A 135 1.01 8.00 -4.09
CA ALA A 135 -0.41 8.33 -3.97
C ALA A 135 -0.89 9.41 -4.96
N ASP A 136 -0.03 10.35 -5.29
CA ASP A 136 -0.29 11.48 -6.18
C ASP A 136 0.12 11.21 -7.65
N VAL A 137 0.46 9.97 -8.01
CA VAL A 137 0.79 9.58 -9.39
C VAL A 137 -0.34 8.74 -9.99
N PRO A 138 -1.12 9.29 -10.93
CA PRO A 138 -2.19 8.55 -11.59
C PRO A 138 -1.63 7.49 -12.57
N VAL A 139 -2.42 6.46 -12.87
CA VAL A 139 -2.05 5.34 -13.78
C VAL A 139 -1.46 5.82 -15.11
N ARG A 140 -2.01 6.88 -15.70
CA ARG A 140 -1.54 7.47 -16.97
C ARG A 140 -0.10 7.99 -16.90
N GLU A 141 0.34 8.46 -15.73
CA GLU A 141 1.65 9.08 -15.48
C GLU A 141 2.62 8.12 -14.74
N SER A 142 2.20 6.88 -14.49
CA SER A 142 2.94 5.96 -13.63
C SER A 142 4.14 5.28 -14.29
N GLU A 143 4.26 5.31 -15.62
CA GLU A 143 5.29 4.57 -16.36
C GLU A 143 6.73 4.77 -15.83
N PRO A 144 7.20 6.01 -15.55
CA PRO A 144 8.56 6.19 -15.03
C PRO A 144 8.77 5.52 -13.66
N TYR A 145 7.75 5.57 -12.80
CA TYR A 145 7.79 4.96 -11.47
C TYR A 145 7.70 3.44 -11.55
N VAL A 146 6.83 2.91 -12.41
CA VAL A 146 6.68 1.47 -12.68
C VAL A 146 7.98 0.90 -13.22
N ALA A 147 8.62 1.57 -14.18
CA ALA A 147 9.90 1.14 -14.74
C ALA A 147 11.01 1.12 -13.69
N ALA A 148 11.11 2.18 -12.86
CA ALA A 148 12.12 2.26 -11.80
C ALA A 148 11.89 1.23 -10.68
N ALA A 149 10.64 1.00 -10.29
CA ALA A 149 10.27 -0.02 -9.31
C ALA A 149 10.66 -1.42 -9.80
N ARG A 150 10.25 -1.78 -11.03
CA ARG A 150 10.57 -3.08 -11.65
C ARG A 150 12.07 -3.29 -11.79
N ALA A 151 12.82 -2.27 -12.19
CA ALA A 151 14.28 -2.35 -12.31
C ALA A 151 14.98 -2.61 -10.96
N ALA A 152 14.36 -2.20 -9.84
CA ALA A 152 14.85 -2.45 -8.49
C ALA A 152 14.28 -3.74 -7.84
N GLY A 153 13.39 -4.47 -8.52
CA GLY A 153 12.71 -5.63 -7.95
C GLY A 153 11.62 -5.29 -6.93
N VAL A 154 11.08 -4.06 -6.97
CA VAL A 154 9.99 -3.58 -6.11
C VAL A 154 8.68 -3.59 -6.90
N ALA A 155 7.60 -4.08 -6.31
CA ALA A 155 6.30 -4.12 -6.95
C ALA A 155 5.63 -2.73 -6.97
N PRO A 156 5.28 -2.17 -8.14
CA PRO A 156 4.47 -0.97 -8.20
C PRO A 156 3.01 -1.29 -7.87
N VAL A 157 2.48 -0.68 -6.81
CA VAL A 157 1.06 -0.73 -6.45
C VAL A 157 0.38 0.53 -6.98
N LEU A 158 -0.77 0.37 -7.64
CA LEU A 158 -1.53 1.46 -8.25
C LEU A 158 -2.94 1.54 -7.64
N ILE A 159 -3.45 2.77 -7.56
CA ILE A 159 -4.81 3.05 -7.10
C ILE A 159 -5.80 2.80 -8.24
N ALA A 160 -6.86 2.04 -7.96
CA ALA A 160 -8.04 1.87 -8.80
C ALA A 160 -9.22 2.66 -8.19
N PRO A 161 -9.55 3.85 -8.73
CA PRO A 161 -10.76 4.58 -8.35
C PRO A 161 -12.03 3.80 -8.72
N LEU A 162 -13.08 3.93 -7.92
CA LEU A 162 -14.37 3.27 -8.16
C LEU A 162 -14.99 3.61 -9.52
N ASN A 163 -14.73 4.80 -10.04
CA ASN A 163 -15.27 5.32 -11.31
C ASN A 163 -14.23 5.34 -12.45
N ALA A 164 -13.16 4.54 -12.35
CA ALA A 164 -12.17 4.42 -13.42
C ALA A 164 -12.80 3.85 -14.70
N SER A 165 -12.36 4.35 -15.87
CA SER A 165 -12.75 3.77 -17.15
C SER A 165 -12.14 2.37 -17.32
N GLU A 166 -12.77 1.53 -18.14
CA GLU A 166 -12.19 0.21 -18.47
C GLU A 166 -10.77 0.32 -19.04
N SER A 167 -10.51 1.30 -19.92
CA SER A 167 -9.17 1.57 -20.44
C SER A 167 -8.14 1.93 -19.36
N THR A 168 -8.57 2.60 -18.29
CA THR A 168 -7.71 2.90 -17.14
C THR A 168 -7.43 1.64 -16.34
N LEU A 169 -8.43 0.77 -16.17
CA LEU A 169 -8.31 -0.49 -15.43
C LEU A 169 -7.48 -1.54 -16.17
N GLU A 170 -7.58 -1.59 -17.50
CA GLU A 170 -6.72 -2.41 -18.35
C GLU A 170 -5.26 -1.98 -18.24
N LEU A 171 -4.98 -0.67 -18.41
CA LEU A 171 -3.64 -0.12 -18.24
C LEU A 171 -3.10 -0.32 -16.81
N LEU A 172 -3.96 -0.21 -15.80
CA LEU A 172 -3.61 -0.51 -14.42
C LEU A 172 -3.20 -1.98 -14.28
N ALA A 173 -3.98 -2.92 -14.83
CA ALA A 173 -3.71 -4.35 -14.73
C ALA A 173 -2.34 -4.73 -15.33
N GLU A 174 -1.95 -4.07 -16.42
CA GLU A 174 -0.64 -4.26 -17.07
C GLU A 174 0.54 -3.75 -16.22
N ARG A 175 0.34 -2.63 -15.52
CA ARG A 175 1.40 -1.92 -14.80
C ARG A 175 1.54 -2.36 -13.35
N CYS A 176 0.43 -2.67 -12.69
CA CYS A 176 0.33 -2.99 -11.27
C CYS A 176 0.89 -4.39 -10.94
N ALA A 177 1.49 -4.52 -9.76
CA ALA A 177 1.98 -5.75 -9.16
C ALA A 177 1.66 -5.81 -7.65
N ALA A 178 1.89 -6.96 -7.01
CA ALA A 178 1.52 -7.28 -5.63
C ALA A 178 -0.01 -7.26 -5.37
N TYR A 179 -0.63 -6.09 -5.33
CA TYR A 179 -2.08 -5.91 -5.18
C TYR A 179 -2.55 -4.63 -5.86
N THR A 180 -3.84 -4.55 -6.15
CA THR A 180 -4.51 -3.34 -6.64
C THR A 180 -5.13 -2.60 -5.46
N TYR A 181 -4.77 -1.34 -5.25
CA TYR A 181 -5.31 -0.54 -4.15
C TYR A 181 -6.66 0.07 -4.59
N CYS A 182 -7.78 -0.47 -4.11
CA CYS A 182 -9.11 0.02 -4.45
C CYS A 182 -9.60 1.01 -3.39
N VAL A 183 -10.13 2.16 -3.79
CA VAL A 183 -10.62 3.19 -2.86
C VAL A 183 -12.15 3.21 -2.79
N THR A 184 -12.69 3.43 -1.60
CA THR A 184 -14.14 3.39 -1.30
C THR A 184 -14.88 4.69 -1.63
N ARG A 185 -14.18 5.82 -1.81
CA ARG A 185 -14.78 7.16 -1.90
C ARG A 185 -14.17 8.08 -2.95
N LYS A 186 -14.97 9.07 -3.37
CA LYS A 186 -14.47 10.35 -3.89
C LYS A 186 -14.00 11.21 -2.70
N GLY A 187 -12.71 11.27 -2.44
CA GLY A 187 -12.11 12.26 -1.52
C GLY A 187 -11.87 11.78 -0.09
N VAL A 188 -10.87 12.44 0.51
CA VAL A 188 -10.12 12.20 1.77
C VAL A 188 -10.78 11.33 2.87
N THR A 189 -9.93 10.51 3.50
CA THR A 189 -10.23 9.60 4.62
C THR A 189 -11.07 10.25 5.73
N GLY A 190 -12.21 9.64 6.03
CA GLY A 190 -13.05 9.93 7.19
C GLY A 190 -14.03 8.78 7.37
N ALA A 191 -14.17 8.26 8.59
CA ALA A 191 -15.14 7.22 8.91
C ALA A 191 -16.56 7.80 8.82
N ASP A 192 -17.33 7.44 7.79
CA ASP A 192 -18.74 7.84 7.70
C ASP A 192 -19.60 6.73 7.07
N GLU A 193 -20.80 6.61 7.60
CA GLU A 193 -21.61 5.39 7.63
C GLU A 193 -22.44 5.22 6.35
N GLN A 194 -21.98 4.34 5.47
CA GLN A 194 -22.74 3.42 4.61
C GLN A 194 -21.85 3.02 3.43
N LEU A 195 -20.98 2.05 3.67
CA LEU A 195 -20.32 1.26 2.63
C LEU A 195 -21.40 0.42 1.90
N ARG A 196 -22.26 1.07 1.11
CA ARG A 196 -22.97 0.36 0.04
C ARG A 196 -21.93 0.10 -1.05
N LEU A 197 -21.12 -0.93 -0.84
CA LEU A 197 -20.03 -1.39 -1.69
C LEU A 197 -20.57 -1.79 -3.07
N SER A 198 -20.78 -0.81 -3.94
CA SER A 198 -21.02 -1.01 -5.37
C SER A 198 -19.72 -1.36 -6.11
N HIS A 199 -18.76 -1.99 -5.42
CA HIS A 199 -17.43 -2.33 -5.94
C HIS A 199 -17.39 -3.65 -6.69
N GLY A 200 -18.47 -4.44 -6.67
CA GLY A 200 -18.53 -5.74 -7.35
C GLY A 200 -18.14 -5.64 -8.83
N SER A 201 -18.68 -4.66 -9.55
CA SER A 201 -18.34 -4.43 -10.97
C SER A 201 -16.88 -4.03 -11.19
N LEU A 202 -16.30 -3.24 -10.27
CA LEU A 202 -14.88 -2.89 -10.31
C LEU A 202 -14.01 -4.15 -10.15
N PHE A 203 -14.31 -4.99 -9.15
CA PHE A 203 -13.54 -6.21 -8.89
C PHE A 203 -13.70 -7.24 -10.01
N GLU A 204 -14.89 -7.37 -10.61
CA GLU A 204 -15.10 -8.17 -11.81
C GLU A 204 -14.26 -7.67 -12.99
N THR A 205 -14.24 -6.36 -13.22
CA THR A 205 -13.47 -5.74 -14.31
C THR A 205 -11.97 -5.92 -14.10
N LEU A 206 -11.47 -5.72 -12.88
CA LEU A 206 -10.07 -5.96 -12.52
C LEU A 206 -9.68 -7.43 -12.73
N ARG A 207 -10.53 -8.39 -12.33
CA ARG A 207 -10.32 -9.82 -12.56
C ARG A 207 -10.30 -10.14 -14.07
N ARG A 208 -11.21 -9.56 -14.85
CA ARG A 208 -11.27 -9.75 -16.31
C ARG A 208 -9.99 -9.31 -17.00
N PHE A 209 -9.38 -8.21 -16.54
CA PHE A 209 -8.10 -7.73 -17.08
C PHE A 209 -6.86 -8.40 -16.46
N GLY A 210 -7.03 -9.35 -15.52
CA GLY A 210 -5.90 -10.05 -14.89
C GLY A 210 -5.07 -9.15 -13.97
N ALA A 211 -5.70 -8.15 -13.36
CA ALA A 211 -5.06 -7.27 -12.38
C ALA A 211 -4.62 -8.06 -11.13
N PRO A 212 -3.63 -7.57 -10.37
CA PRO A 212 -3.32 -8.10 -9.05
C PRO A 212 -4.54 -8.05 -8.12
N PRO A 213 -4.60 -8.89 -7.06
CA PRO A 213 -5.73 -8.98 -6.14
C PRO A 213 -6.18 -7.60 -5.62
N ALA A 214 -7.49 -7.37 -5.58
CA ALA A 214 -8.04 -6.11 -5.10
C ALA A 214 -7.98 -6.04 -3.57
N ILE A 215 -7.29 -5.04 -3.02
CA ILE A 215 -7.29 -4.72 -1.60
C ILE A 215 -8.03 -3.41 -1.42
N LEU A 216 -9.05 -3.41 -0.56
CA LEU A 216 -9.87 -2.23 -0.33
C LEU A 216 -9.26 -1.35 0.77
N GLY A 217 -8.95 -0.11 0.43
CA GLY A 217 -8.52 0.92 1.38
C GLY A 217 -9.59 1.97 1.63
N PHE A 218 -9.35 2.79 2.66
CA PHE A 218 -10.18 3.92 3.14
C PHE A 218 -11.46 3.50 3.87
N GLY A 219 -11.61 3.98 5.12
CA GLY A 219 -12.84 3.86 5.91
C GLY A 219 -13.02 2.52 6.63
N ILE A 220 -12.01 1.66 6.65
CA ILE A 220 -12.03 0.38 7.37
C ILE A 220 -11.61 0.61 8.82
N SER A 221 -12.57 0.59 9.74
CA SER A 221 -12.35 0.86 11.17
C SER A 221 -13.07 -0.11 12.11
N LYS A 222 -13.87 -1.03 11.55
CA LYS A 222 -14.65 -2.02 12.31
C LYS A 222 -14.51 -3.40 11.64
N PRO A 223 -14.52 -4.50 12.40
CA PRO A 223 -14.49 -5.86 11.83
C PRO A 223 -15.61 -6.13 10.81
N GLU A 224 -16.77 -5.48 10.97
CA GLU A 224 -17.88 -5.53 10.02
C GLU A 224 -17.45 -5.05 8.64
N HIS A 225 -16.69 -3.95 8.55
CA HIS A 225 -16.22 -3.42 7.26
C HIS A 225 -15.29 -4.39 6.54
N VAL A 226 -14.50 -5.15 7.30
CA VAL A 226 -13.62 -6.21 6.75
C VAL A 226 -14.48 -7.32 6.14
N ARG A 227 -15.48 -7.82 6.88
CA ARG A 227 -16.39 -8.87 6.39
C ARG A 227 -17.16 -8.41 5.15
N ASP A 228 -17.66 -7.18 5.14
CA ASP A 228 -18.40 -6.61 4.02
C ASP A 228 -17.51 -6.48 2.78
N ALA A 229 -16.25 -6.05 2.94
CA ALA A 229 -15.30 -5.97 1.84
C ALA A 229 -15.00 -7.34 1.21
N LEU A 230 -14.80 -8.37 2.03
CA LEU A 230 -14.58 -9.74 1.56
C LEU A 230 -15.83 -10.29 0.86
N ALA A 231 -17.01 -10.07 1.42
CA ALA A 231 -18.28 -10.47 0.82
C ALA A 231 -18.53 -9.78 -0.53
N ALA A 232 -18.06 -8.55 -0.71
CA ALA A 232 -18.13 -7.82 -1.97
C ALA A 232 -17.12 -8.32 -3.03
N GLY A 233 -16.17 -9.18 -2.67
CA GLY A 233 -15.18 -9.76 -3.58
C GLY A 233 -13.79 -9.12 -3.53
N ALA A 234 -13.50 -8.27 -2.53
CA ALA A 234 -12.12 -7.86 -2.25
C ALA A 234 -11.31 -9.06 -1.73
N PHE A 235 -10.02 -9.10 -2.03
CA PHE A 235 -9.11 -10.09 -1.47
C PHE A 235 -8.70 -9.75 -0.02
N GLY A 236 -8.83 -8.50 0.38
CA GLY A 236 -8.43 -8.03 1.69
C GLY A 236 -8.66 -6.54 1.85
N VAL A 237 -8.19 -6.00 2.97
CA VAL A 237 -8.40 -4.60 3.34
C VAL A 237 -7.12 -3.95 3.88
N VAL A 238 -7.02 -2.64 3.69
CA VAL A 238 -6.09 -1.77 4.41
C VAL A 238 -6.86 -0.96 5.46
N SER A 239 -6.34 -0.92 6.69
CA SER A 239 -6.87 -0.10 7.80
C SER A 239 -5.75 0.76 8.38
N GLY A 240 -5.94 2.08 8.41
CA GLY A 240 -4.94 3.06 8.86
C GLY A 240 -5.46 4.05 9.88
#